data_AF-A0A4Q3XMX5-F1
#
_entry.id   AF-A0A4Q3XMX5-F1
#
_cell.length_a   1.000
_cell.length_b   1.000
_cell.length_c   1.000
_cell.angle_alpha   90.00
_cell.angle_beta   90.00
_cell.angle_gamma   90.00
#
_symmetry.space_group_name_H-M   'P 1'
#
loop_
_entity.id
_entity.type
_entity.pdbx_description
1 polymer ?
#
loop_
_entity_poly.entity_id
_entity_poly.type
_entity_poly.pdbx_seq_one_letter_code
_entity_poly.pdbx_strand_id
1 'polypeptide(L)'
;PGLYGHKITSPLHSLWWAIKGPFENWDRTAQRAREIAARYSVTDVESACGDLSLGAQRLVEVARAMATEPDVLLLDEPFAGADHDGIAAISGAVRSIAAQGKGVVLVDHNVDLIAALATKIVLLNFGSVAFYGPPQECLASDAMREVYFGSEFEEGA
;
A
#
# COMPACT_ATOMS: atom_id res chain seq x y z
N PRO A 1 -17.08 13.40 -12.94
CA PRO A 1 -16.90 13.68 -11.50
C PRO A 1 -15.56 13.09 -11.01
N GLY A 2 -14.50 13.87 -11.20
CA GLY A 2 -13.18 13.68 -10.59
C GLY A 2 -12.73 15.07 -10.19
N LEU A 3 -12.85 15.40 -8.90
CA LEU A 3 -12.43 16.67 -8.32
C LEU A 3 -11.17 16.40 -7.50
N TYR A 4 -10.04 16.22 -8.17
CA TYR A 4 -8.73 16.24 -7.53
C TYR A 4 -8.10 17.63 -7.71
N GLY A 5 -7.96 18.36 -6.60
CA GLY A 5 -6.76 19.16 -6.34
C GLY A 5 -6.57 20.52 -7.00
N HIS A 6 -7.57 21.14 -7.63
CA HIS A 6 -7.39 22.51 -8.14
C HIS A 6 -8.01 23.58 -7.23
N LYS A 7 -7.18 24.50 -6.73
CA LYS A 7 -7.65 25.75 -6.11
C LYS A 7 -8.58 26.47 -7.11
N ILE A 8 -9.84 26.63 -6.72
CA ILE A 8 -10.87 27.34 -7.49
C ILE A 8 -10.44 28.82 -7.57
N THR A 9 -9.89 29.22 -8.71
CA THR A 9 -9.39 30.59 -8.90
C THR A 9 -10.14 31.40 -9.95
N SER A 10 -11.14 30.84 -10.66
CA SER A 10 -12.09 31.65 -11.46
C SER A 10 -13.28 30.84 -11.99
N PRO A 11 -14.52 31.35 -11.88
CA PRO A 11 -15.73 30.74 -12.47
C PRO A 11 -15.66 30.51 -13.98
N LEU A 12 -14.91 31.36 -14.71
CA LEU A 12 -14.76 31.27 -16.16
C LEU A 12 -13.80 30.16 -16.59
N HIS A 13 -12.77 29.87 -15.78
CA HIS A 13 -11.89 28.72 -16.00
C HIS A 13 -12.64 27.40 -15.76
N SER A 14 -13.60 27.41 -14.83
CA SER A 14 -14.45 26.25 -14.60
C SER A 14 -15.42 25.90 -15.72
N LEU A 15 -15.94 26.93 -16.38
CA LEU A 15 -16.78 26.77 -17.55
C LEU A 15 -15.95 26.29 -18.76
N TRP A 16 -14.71 26.76 -18.90
CA TRP A 16 -13.82 26.34 -19.98
C TRP A 16 -13.43 24.85 -19.89
N TRP A 17 -13.16 24.30 -18.69
CA TRP A 17 -12.95 22.85 -18.54
C TRP A 17 -14.23 22.03 -18.65
N ALA A 18 -15.38 22.55 -18.25
CA ALA A 18 -16.66 21.86 -18.40
C ALA A 18 -17.03 21.67 -19.89
N ILE A 19 -16.62 22.62 -20.73
CA ILE A 19 -16.85 22.60 -22.19
C ILE A 19 -15.78 21.78 -22.93
N LYS A 20 -14.51 21.84 -22.51
CA LYS A 20 -13.39 21.10 -23.17
C LYS A 20 -13.18 19.68 -22.65
N GLY A 21 -13.52 19.41 -21.39
CA GLY A 21 -13.24 18.15 -20.69
C GLY A 21 -13.92 16.88 -21.21
N PRO A 22 -15.14 16.90 -21.80
CA PRO A 22 -15.83 15.67 -22.19
C PRO A 22 -15.25 14.93 -23.41
N PHE A 23 -14.45 15.59 -24.27
CA PHE A 23 -14.18 15.05 -25.62
C PHE A 23 -12.79 14.48 -25.85
N GLU A 24 -11.78 14.76 -25.03
CA GLU A 24 -10.41 14.50 -25.47
C GLU A 24 -9.75 13.25 -24.87
N ASN A 25 -10.26 12.66 -23.77
CA ASN A 25 -9.57 11.51 -23.15
C ASN A 25 -10.34 10.58 -22.19
N TRP A 26 -11.64 10.75 -21.92
CA TRP A 26 -12.31 9.95 -20.86
C TRP A 26 -12.20 8.44 -21.09
N ASP A 27 -12.44 7.99 -22.32
CA ASP A 27 -12.35 6.57 -22.66
C ASP A 27 -10.93 6.04 -22.50
N ARG A 28 -9.91 6.84 -22.83
CA ARG A 28 -8.49 6.47 -22.65
C ARG A 28 -8.09 6.42 -21.17
N THR A 29 -8.53 7.39 -20.37
CA THR A 29 -8.27 7.41 -18.93
C THR A 29 -8.99 6.26 -18.21
N ALA A 30 -10.25 6.00 -18.54
CA ALA A 30 -11.02 4.90 -18.00
C ALA A 30 -10.44 3.54 -18.42
N GLN A 31 -9.97 3.42 -19.66
CA GLN A 31 -9.26 2.23 -20.13
C GLN A 31 -7.96 2.00 -19.34
N ARG A 32 -7.14 3.05 -19.18
CA ARG A 32 -5.90 2.95 -18.41
C ARG A 32 -6.15 2.59 -16.94
N ALA A 33 -7.19 3.18 -16.32
CA ALA A 33 -7.59 2.84 -14.97
C ALA A 33 -7.99 1.36 -14.85
N ARG A 34 -8.78 0.83 -15.79
CA ARG A 34 -9.15 -0.59 -15.82
C ARG A 34 -7.96 -1.53 -16.01
N GLU A 35 -6.98 -1.15 -16.84
CA GLU A 35 -5.74 -1.91 -17.01
C GLU A 35 -4.91 -1.99 -15.72
N ILE A 36 -4.81 -0.86 -15.00
CA ILE A 36 -4.09 -0.79 -13.74
C ILE A 36 -4.84 -1.58 -12.66
N ALA A 37 -6.16 -1.40 -12.56
CA ALA A 37 -7.03 -2.15 -11.65
C ALA A 37 -6.87 -3.67 -11.85
N ALA A 38 -6.96 -4.14 -13.09
CA ALA A 38 -6.77 -5.54 -13.44
C ALA A 38 -5.38 -6.07 -13.08
N ARG A 39 -4.32 -5.26 -13.30
CA ARG A 39 -2.94 -5.63 -12.95
C ARG A 39 -2.75 -5.90 -11.46
N TYR A 40 -3.48 -5.20 -10.60
CA TYR A 40 -3.39 -5.31 -9.15
C TYR A 40 -4.62 -5.98 -8.53
N SER A 41 -5.31 -6.83 -9.30
CA SER A 41 -6.41 -7.69 -8.83
C SER A 41 -7.62 -6.95 -8.24
N VAL A 42 -7.86 -5.69 -8.64
CA VAL A 42 -9.12 -4.99 -8.34
C VAL A 42 -10.19 -5.56 -9.27
N THR A 43 -11.14 -6.30 -8.70
CA THR A 43 -12.15 -7.06 -9.46
C THR A 43 -13.42 -6.25 -9.75
N ASP A 44 -13.86 -5.44 -8.79
CA ASP A 44 -15.03 -4.57 -8.94
C ASP A 44 -14.58 -3.12 -9.10
N VAL A 45 -14.69 -2.63 -10.33
CA VAL A 45 -14.30 -1.27 -10.74
C VAL A 45 -15.50 -0.36 -10.99
N GLU A 46 -16.71 -0.90 -10.91
CA GLU A 46 -17.96 -0.17 -11.19
C GLU A 46 -18.64 0.29 -9.89
N SER A 47 -18.47 -0.48 -8.81
CA SER A 47 -18.98 -0.11 -7.48
C SER A 47 -18.22 1.08 -6.87
N ALA A 48 -18.91 1.83 -6.01
CA ALA A 48 -18.25 2.86 -5.22
C ALA A 48 -17.25 2.22 -4.26
N CYS A 49 -16.07 2.85 -4.09
CA CYS A 49 -15.01 2.30 -3.24
C CYS A 49 -15.46 2.04 -1.79
N GLY A 50 -16.40 2.84 -1.26
CA GLY A 50 -16.94 2.66 0.10
C GLY A 50 -17.78 1.38 0.28
N ASP A 51 -18.27 0.79 -0.81
CA ASP A 51 -19.08 -0.44 -0.79
C ASP A 51 -18.22 -1.71 -0.93
N LEU A 52 -16.92 -1.55 -1.23
CA LEU A 52 -15.98 -2.66 -1.34
C LEU A 52 -15.55 -3.19 0.03
N SER A 53 -15.14 -4.46 0.10
CA SER A 53 -14.47 -4.99 1.30
C SER A 53 -13.18 -4.21 1.59
N LEU A 54 -12.75 -4.16 2.85
CA LEU A 54 -11.52 -3.45 3.22
C LEU A 54 -10.30 -3.93 2.41
N GLY A 55 -10.16 -5.24 2.18
CA GLY A 55 -9.10 -5.77 1.33
C GLY A 55 -9.16 -5.25 -0.11
N ALA A 56 -10.35 -5.20 -0.70
CA ALA A 56 -10.54 -4.63 -2.03
C ALA A 56 -10.26 -3.12 -2.08
N GLN A 57 -10.63 -2.36 -1.03
CA GLN A 57 -10.28 -0.94 -0.90
C GLN A 57 -8.76 -0.74 -0.87
N ARG A 58 -8.01 -1.58 -0.14
CA ARG A 58 -6.54 -1.54 -0.12
C ARG A 58 -5.93 -1.83 -1.49
N LEU A 59 -6.48 -2.76 -2.26
CA LEU A 59 -6.03 -3.01 -3.62
C LEU A 59 -6.28 -1.80 -4.53
N VAL A 60 -7.41 -1.10 -4.37
CA VAL A 60 -7.68 0.16 -5.08
C VAL A 60 -6.65 1.23 -4.71
N GLU A 61 -6.28 1.35 -3.45
CA GLU A 61 -5.23 2.28 -3.00
C GLU A 61 -3.86 1.96 -3.62
N VAL A 62 -3.46 0.68 -3.63
CA VAL A 62 -2.23 0.22 -4.28
C VAL A 62 -2.27 0.51 -5.78
N ALA A 63 -3.36 0.16 -6.46
CA ALA A 63 -3.55 0.42 -7.88
C ALA A 63 -3.45 1.91 -8.20
N ARG A 64 -4.11 2.76 -7.40
CA ARG A 64 -4.04 4.23 -7.52
C ARG A 64 -2.62 4.74 -7.33
N ALA A 65 -1.90 4.26 -6.32
CA ALA A 65 -0.51 4.65 -6.08
C ALA A 65 0.41 4.23 -7.24
N MET A 66 0.17 3.06 -7.82
CA MET A 66 0.94 2.55 -8.95
C MET A 66 0.62 3.24 -10.29
N ALA A 67 -0.49 3.96 -10.38
CA ALA A 67 -0.86 4.71 -11.59
C ALA A 67 0.13 5.84 -11.94
N THR A 68 0.91 6.32 -10.96
CA THR A 68 1.98 7.31 -11.17
C THR A 68 3.33 6.67 -11.50
N GLU A 69 3.37 5.34 -11.61
CA GLU A 69 4.56 4.54 -11.94
C GLU A 69 5.78 4.81 -11.03
N PRO A 70 5.62 4.85 -9.68
CA PRO A 70 6.71 5.23 -8.78
C PRO A 70 7.86 4.22 -8.78
N ASP A 71 9.08 4.68 -8.50
CA ASP A 71 10.24 3.80 -8.29
C ASP A 71 10.19 3.10 -6.93
N VAL A 72 9.58 3.74 -5.92
CA VAL A 72 9.42 3.23 -4.56
C VAL A 72 7.97 3.43 -4.09
N LEU A 73 7.36 2.35 -3.59
CA LEU A 73 6.04 2.36 -2.96
C LEU A 73 6.18 2.24 -1.44
N LEU A 74 5.53 3.15 -0.71
CA LEU A 74 5.45 3.12 0.75
C LEU A 74 4.05 2.65 1.17
N LEU A 75 3.98 1.63 2.02
CA LEU A 75 2.73 1.05 2.51
C LEU A 75 2.70 1.13 4.04
N ASP A 76 1.68 1.80 4.56
CA ASP A 76 1.45 1.95 6.00
C ASP A 76 0.27 1.06 6.40
N GLU A 77 0.55 0.01 7.18
CA GLU A 77 -0.38 -1.02 7.62
C GLU A 77 -1.31 -1.56 6.51
N PRO A 78 -0.75 -2.08 5.39
CA PRO A 78 -1.55 -2.45 4.24
C PRO A 78 -2.51 -3.62 4.54
N PHE A 79 -2.26 -4.41 5.58
CA PHE A 79 -3.08 -5.58 5.94
C PHE A 79 -4.18 -5.27 6.96
N ALA A 80 -4.23 -4.04 7.49
CA ALA A 80 -5.18 -3.67 8.55
C ALA A 80 -6.64 -3.89 8.11
N GLY A 81 -7.35 -4.74 8.85
CA GLY A 81 -8.77 -5.04 8.63
C GLY A 81 -9.07 -5.93 7.42
N ALA A 82 -8.05 -6.44 6.72
CA ALA A 82 -8.23 -7.38 5.63
C ALA A 82 -8.52 -8.80 6.16
N ASP A 83 -9.38 -9.53 5.46
CA ASP A 83 -9.59 -10.96 5.68
C ASP A 83 -8.48 -11.80 5.00
N HIS A 84 -8.59 -13.13 5.08
CA HIS A 84 -7.59 -14.04 4.52
C HIS A 84 -7.36 -13.81 3.02
N ASP A 85 -8.44 -13.65 2.25
CA ASP A 85 -8.39 -13.43 0.81
C ASP A 85 -7.79 -12.05 0.49
N GLY A 86 -8.16 -11.02 1.26
CA GLY A 86 -7.59 -9.68 1.16
C GLY A 86 -6.08 -9.67 1.44
N ILE A 87 -5.63 -10.31 2.51
CA ILE A 87 -4.20 -10.45 2.83
C ILE A 87 -3.45 -11.15 1.68
N ALA A 88 -4.02 -12.23 1.14
CA ALA A 88 -3.41 -12.96 0.02
C ALA A 88 -3.30 -12.08 -1.24
N ALA A 89 -4.36 -11.35 -1.57
CA ALA A 89 -4.39 -10.47 -2.74
C ALA A 89 -3.41 -9.29 -2.60
N ILE A 90 -3.37 -8.62 -1.45
CA ILE A 90 -2.44 -7.52 -1.17
C ILE A 90 -1.00 -8.02 -1.20
N SER A 91 -0.72 -9.17 -0.59
CA SER A 91 0.59 -9.82 -0.64
C SER A 91 1.02 -10.15 -2.08
N GLY A 92 0.07 -10.61 -2.91
CA GLY A 92 0.30 -10.84 -4.34
C GLY A 92 0.63 -9.57 -5.09
N ALA A 93 -0.08 -8.46 -4.83
CA ALA A 93 0.21 -7.16 -5.41
C ALA A 93 1.61 -6.66 -5.02
N VAL A 94 1.98 -6.73 -3.75
CA VAL A 94 3.32 -6.37 -3.25
C VAL A 94 4.42 -7.17 -3.97
N ARG A 95 4.26 -8.49 -4.06
CA ARG A 95 5.22 -9.36 -4.79
C ARG A 95 5.33 -9.00 -6.26
N SER A 96 4.21 -8.74 -6.92
CA SER A 96 4.17 -8.33 -8.34
C SER A 96 4.91 -7.01 -8.55
N ILE A 97 4.73 -6.03 -7.66
CA ILE A 97 5.41 -4.72 -7.72
C ILE A 97 6.92 -4.89 -7.54
N ALA A 98 7.35 -5.67 -6.53
CA ALA A 98 8.76 -5.96 -6.32
C ALA A 98 9.39 -6.69 -7.52
N ALA A 99 8.67 -7.64 -8.13
CA ALA A 99 9.13 -8.37 -9.32
C ALA A 99 9.30 -7.48 -10.56
N GLN A 100 8.65 -6.31 -10.59
CA GLN A 100 8.86 -5.28 -11.62
C GLN A 100 10.14 -4.45 -11.39
N GLY A 101 10.94 -4.77 -10.37
CA GLY A 101 12.17 -4.06 -10.02
C GLY A 101 11.94 -2.78 -9.19
N LYS A 102 10.73 -2.59 -8.66
CA LYS A 102 10.38 -1.43 -7.84
C LYS A 102 10.70 -1.68 -6.37
N GLY A 103 11.09 -0.62 -5.67
CA GLY A 103 11.25 -0.67 -4.22
C GLY A 103 9.89 -0.70 -3.52
N VAL A 104 9.75 -1.53 -2.48
CA VAL A 104 8.59 -1.51 -1.59
C VAL A 104 9.08 -1.41 -0.16
N VAL A 105 8.60 -0.40 0.56
CA VAL A 105 8.76 -0.27 2.00
C VAL A 105 7.38 -0.43 2.62
N LEU A 106 7.24 -1.40 3.51
CA LEU A 106 6.00 -1.64 4.23
C LEU A 106 6.25 -1.59 5.73
N VAL A 107 5.29 -1.02 6.45
CA VAL A 107 5.24 -1.01 7.91
C VAL A 107 3.97 -1.73 8.32
N ASP A 108 4.08 -2.65 9.27
CA ASP A 108 2.95 -3.37 9.85
C ASP A 108 3.35 -3.86 11.25
N HIS A 109 2.38 -4.29 12.05
CA HIS A 109 2.63 -4.92 13.35
C HIS A 109 2.63 -6.46 13.25
N ASN A 110 2.15 -7.02 12.13
CA ASN A 110 2.15 -8.44 11.88
C ASN A 110 3.52 -8.94 11.37
N VAL A 111 4.30 -9.49 12.29
CA VAL A 111 5.65 -10.03 12.04
C VAL A 111 5.67 -11.10 10.97
N ASP A 112 4.70 -12.02 10.99
CA ASP A 112 4.68 -13.17 10.09
C ASP A 112 4.49 -12.71 8.64
N LEU A 113 3.60 -11.73 8.42
CA LEU A 113 3.38 -11.13 7.10
C LEU A 113 4.60 -10.37 6.61
N ILE A 114 5.23 -9.58 7.48
CA ILE A 114 6.47 -8.86 7.15
C ILE A 114 7.56 -9.85 6.77
N ALA A 115 7.79 -10.88 7.58
CA ALA A 115 8.83 -11.87 7.35
C ALA A 115 8.60 -12.67 6.06
N ALA A 116 7.34 -12.91 5.68
CA ALA A 116 6.98 -13.62 4.45
C ALA A 116 7.13 -12.77 3.17
N LEU A 117 7.22 -11.45 3.28
CA LEU A 117 7.26 -10.52 2.14
C LEU A 117 8.60 -9.79 2.01
N ALA A 118 9.24 -9.47 3.13
CA ALA A 118 10.39 -8.61 3.16
C ALA A 118 11.68 -9.35 2.77
N THR A 119 12.55 -8.65 2.06
CA THR A 119 13.94 -9.10 1.81
C THR A 119 14.87 -8.67 2.95
N LYS A 120 14.54 -7.55 3.60
CA LYS A 120 15.24 -6.99 4.76
C LYS A 120 14.22 -6.36 5.70
N ILE A 121 14.50 -6.43 6.99
CA ILE A 121 13.73 -5.81 8.07
C ILE A 121 14.59 -4.75 8.74
N VAL A 122 13.97 -3.60 9.01
CA VAL A 122 14.49 -2.58 9.93
C VAL A 122 13.62 -2.65 11.18
N LEU A 123 14.19 -3.06 12.30
CA LEU A 123 13.51 -3.03 13.59
C LEU A 123 13.81 -1.70 14.28
N LEU A 124 12.77 -0.96 14.65
CA LEU A 124 12.90 0.30 15.37
C LEU A 124 12.51 0.10 16.84
N ASN A 125 13.34 0.58 17.75
CA ASN A 125 13.06 0.65 19.18
C ASN A 125 13.28 2.08 19.67
N PHE A 126 12.26 2.72 20.26
CA PHE A 126 12.30 4.11 20.73
C PHE A 126 12.97 5.11 19.77
N GLY A 127 12.67 5.00 18.46
CA GLY A 127 13.20 5.88 17.42
C GLY A 127 14.63 5.58 16.96
N SER A 128 15.25 4.50 17.46
CA SER A 128 16.57 4.03 17.03
C SER A 128 16.47 2.70 16.29
N VAL A 129 17.37 2.46 15.34
CA VAL A 129 17.47 1.16 14.65
C VAL A 129 18.08 0.14 15.60
N ALA A 130 17.27 -0.80 16.06
CA ALA A 130 17.70 -1.90 16.92
C ALA A 130 18.26 -3.08 16.12
N PHE A 131 17.75 -3.28 14.90
CA PHE A 131 18.21 -4.33 13.99
C PHE A 131 18.05 -3.93 12.52
N TYR A 132 18.96 -4.38 11.67
CA TYR A 132 18.85 -4.32 10.22
C TYR A 132 19.43 -5.56 9.56
N GLY A 133 18.64 -6.30 8.80
CA GLY A 133 19.10 -7.55 8.19
C GLY A 133 17.97 -8.37 7.56
N PRO A 134 18.25 -9.60 7.09
CA PRO A 134 17.22 -10.48 6.54
C PRO A 134 16.22 -10.93 7.63
N PRO A 135 15.00 -11.32 7.24
CA PRO A 135 13.96 -11.71 8.20
C PRO A 135 14.38 -12.81 9.17
N GLN A 136 15.08 -13.84 8.69
CA GLN A 136 15.46 -14.99 9.51
C GLN A 136 16.40 -14.59 10.65
N GLU A 137 17.33 -13.67 10.38
CA GLU A 137 18.24 -13.12 11.39
C GLU A 137 17.50 -12.19 12.35
N CYS A 138 16.56 -11.38 11.85
CA CYS A 138 15.73 -10.51 12.69
C CYS A 138 14.95 -11.33 13.71
N LEU A 139 14.23 -12.35 13.27
CA LEU A 139 13.40 -13.21 14.13
C LEU A 139 14.21 -13.98 15.18
N ALA A 140 15.47 -14.28 14.90
CA ALA A 140 16.37 -14.96 15.84
C ALA A 140 17.09 -14.00 16.81
N SER A 141 17.07 -12.69 16.53
CA SER A 141 17.85 -11.68 17.25
C SER A 141 17.31 -11.38 18.66
N ASP A 142 18.22 -10.99 19.56
CA ASP A 142 17.84 -10.52 20.90
C ASP A 142 17.06 -9.20 20.85
N ALA A 143 17.38 -8.34 19.88
CA ALA A 143 16.65 -7.09 19.64
C ALA A 143 15.17 -7.33 19.35
N MET A 144 14.84 -8.37 18.57
CA MET A 144 13.45 -8.76 18.33
C MET A 144 12.75 -9.23 19.61
N ARG A 145 13.43 -10.02 20.44
CA ARG A 145 12.88 -10.48 21.72
C ARG A 145 12.59 -9.30 22.65
N GLU A 146 13.54 -8.38 22.77
CA GLU A 146 13.43 -7.19 23.61
C GLU A 146 12.28 -6.28 23.17
N VAL A 147 12.15 -6.03 21.85
CA VAL A 147 11.10 -5.14 21.32
C VAL A 147 9.71 -5.76 21.41
N TYR A 148 9.56 -7.06 21.14
CA TYR A 148 8.24 -7.71 21.10
C TYR A 148 7.73 -8.23 22.44
N PHE A 149 8.61 -8.72 23.31
CA PHE A 149 8.22 -9.28 24.61
C PHE A 149 8.51 -8.32 25.77
N GLY A 150 9.19 -7.21 25.52
CA GLY A 150 9.69 -6.34 26.59
C GLY A 150 10.81 -6.99 27.39
N SER A 151 11.48 -6.21 28.22
CA SER A 151 12.50 -6.70 29.17
C SER A 151 11.87 -7.38 30.39
N GLU A 152 10.89 -8.27 30.22
CA GLU A 152 10.30 -9.05 31.32
C GLU A 152 11.16 -10.27 31.72
N PHE A 153 12.46 -10.03 31.90
CA PHE A 153 13.38 -10.89 32.66
C PHE A 153 13.99 -10.15 33.87
N GLU A 154 13.43 -8.99 34.27
CA GLU A 154 13.87 -8.26 35.48
C GLU A 154 12.90 -8.31 36.68
N GLU A 155 11.77 -9.02 36.63
CA GLU A 155 10.95 -9.27 37.84
C GLU A 155 10.85 -10.76 38.16
N GLY A 156 11.80 -11.27 38.95
CA GLY A 156 11.73 -12.62 39.50
C GLY A 156 13.03 -13.19 40.07
N ALA A 157 13.71 -12.46 40.96
CA ALA A 157 14.75 -12.99 41.85
C ALA A 157 14.53 -12.51 43.28
#